data_AF-A0A4Q7BBV9-F1
#
_entry.id   AF-A0A4Q7BBV9-F1
#
_cell.length_a   1.000
_cell.length_b   1.000
_cell.length_c   1.000
_cell.angle_alpha   90.00
_cell.angle_beta   90.00
_cell.angle_gamma   90.00
#
_symmetry.space_group_name_H-M   'P 1'
#
loop_
_entity.id
_entity.type
_entity.pdbx_description
1 polymer ?
#
loop_
_entity_poly.entity_id
_entity_poly.type
_entity_poly.pdbx_seq_one_letter_code
_entity_poly.pdbx_strand_id
1 'polypeptide(L)'
;MIYYTTGTKELTHTVLACFSKGYDFAVLVKPTNFSNAESMLEKWNDRYGLLNTPQQQYRKFLSGQSTFCCIVANGGCFQKENLTEADFYRYLRDKSKNENKLYTLRPPTLLLLCRVNDLLLRLPDGEIIQNKYDHLDYLNDQISKQVKGAETFGKITLTVGDYVFLQLTK
;
A
#
# COMPACT_ATOMS: atom_id res chain seq x y z
N MET A 1 -0.25 10.60 0.29
CA MET A 1 0.91 10.56 1.22
C MET A 1 1.66 9.27 1.03
N ILE A 2 3.00 9.26 1.13
CA ILE A 2 3.80 8.02 1.05
C ILE A 2 4.39 7.73 2.43
N TYR A 3 4.17 6.52 2.94
CA TYR A 3 4.74 6.04 4.20
C TYR A 3 5.75 4.94 3.91
N TYR A 4 6.99 5.11 4.37
CA TYR A 4 8.02 4.10 4.26
C TYR A 4 8.08 3.32 5.57
N THR A 5 8.07 1.99 5.48
CA THR A 5 8.07 1.11 6.65
C THR A 5 9.16 0.06 6.49
N THR A 6 9.84 -0.25 7.61
CA THR A 6 10.87 -1.28 7.69
C THR A 6 10.43 -2.38 8.64
N GLY A 7 10.09 -3.54 8.07
CA GLY A 7 9.68 -4.69 8.87
C GLY A 7 8.19 -4.74 9.19
N THR A 8 7.77 -5.90 9.72
CA THR A 8 6.36 -6.27 9.84
C THR A 8 5.60 -5.46 10.88
N LYS A 9 6.21 -5.19 12.05
CA LYS A 9 5.58 -4.41 13.12
C LYS A 9 5.24 -2.98 12.68
N GLU A 10 6.19 -2.31 12.04
CA GLU A 10 5.99 -0.95 11.52
C GLU A 10 4.92 -0.92 10.44
N LEU A 11 4.97 -1.87 9.51
CA LEU A 11 3.93 -2.03 8.49
C LEU A 11 2.54 -2.17 9.12
N THR A 12 2.37 -3.09 10.07
CA THR A 12 1.09 -3.29 10.76
C THR A 12 0.61 -2.02 11.44
N HIS A 13 1.48 -1.32 12.18
CA HIS A 13 1.14 -0.05 12.82
C HIS A 13 0.70 1.01 11.81
N THR A 14 1.42 1.15 10.69
CA THR A 14 1.09 2.14 9.66
C THR A 14 -0.24 1.81 8.97
N VAL A 15 -0.49 0.54 8.64
CA VAL A 15 -1.77 0.14 8.04
C VAL A 15 -2.92 0.41 9.02
N LEU A 16 -2.77 0.07 10.31
CA LEU A 16 -3.77 0.37 11.34
C LEU A 16 -4.02 1.88 11.49
N ALA A 17 -2.97 2.71 11.41
CA ALA A 17 -3.11 4.17 11.46
C ALA A 17 -3.78 4.75 10.20
N CYS A 18 -3.65 4.09 9.04
CA CYS A 18 -4.40 4.45 7.84
C CYS A 18 -5.87 4.03 7.96
N PHE A 19 -6.14 2.83 8.46
CA PHE A 19 -7.48 2.32 8.75
C PHE A 19 -8.25 3.22 9.70
N SER A 20 -7.63 3.68 10.80
CA SER A 20 -8.26 4.60 11.75
C SER A 20 -8.62 5.95 11.13
N LYS A 21 -8.04 6.29 9.98
CA LYS A 21 -8.33 7.50 9.20
C LYS A 21 -9.33 7.26 8.06
N GLY A 22 -9.89 6.05 7.95
CA GLY A 22 -10.89 5.68 6.95
C GLY A 22 -10.32 5.20 5.61
N TYR A 23 -9.05 4.86 5.53
CA TYR A 23 -8.46 4.24 4.33
C TYR A 23 -8.73 2.73 4.34
N ASP A 24 -9.93 2.31 3.97
CA ASP A 24 -10.41 0.92 4.06
C ASP A 24 -10.28 0.12 2.76
N PHE A 25 -9.92 0.79 1.66
CA PHE A 25 -9.76 0.20 0.33
C PHE A 25 -8.29 0.17 -0.09
N ALA A 26 -7.83 -0.89 -0.75
CA ALA A 26 -6.48 -0.89 -1.32
C ALA A 26 -6.22 -1.80 -2.51
N VAL A 27 -5.04 -1.57 -3.07
CA VAL A 27 -4.38 -2.38 -4.08
C VAL A 27 -2.99 -2.72 -3.57
N LEU A 28 -2.69 -4.02 -3.48
CA LEU A 28 -1.38 -4.54 -3.11
C LEU A 28 -0.62 -4.96 -4.36
N VAL A 29 0.56 -4.41 -4.55
CA VAL A 29 1.45 -4.74 -5.65
C VAL A 29 2.80 -5.21 -5.11
N LYS A 30 3.35 -6.25 -5.74
CA LYS A 30 4.70 -6.76 -5.49
C LYS A 30 5.55 -6.55 -6.76
N PRO A 31 6.18 -5.38 -6.93
CA PRO A 31 7.11 -5.14 -8.04
C PRO A 31 8.22 -6.18 -8.09
N THR A 32 8.68 -6.50 -9.30
CA THR A 32 9.75 -7.49 -9.50
C THR A 32 11.14 -6.97 -9.12
N ASN A 33 11.35 -5.65 -9.13
CA ASN A 33 12.61 -5.00 -8.75
C ASN A 33 12.35 -3.57 -8.24
N PHE A 34 13.41 -2.92 -7.74
CA PHE A 34 13.35 -1.55 -7.21
C PHE A 34 12.99 -0.51 -8.28
N SER A 35 13.56 -0.59 -9.48
CA SER A 35 13.27 0.35 -10.57
C SER A 35 11.80 0.32 -10.99
N ASN A 36 11.19 -0.87 -11.00
CA ASN A 36 9.76 -1.04 -11.25
C ASN A 36 8.93 -0.43 -10.11
N ALA A 37 9.36 -0.59 -8.85
CA ALA A 37 8.68 0.03 -7.72
C ALA A 37 8.73 1.57 -7.80
N GLU A 38 9.88 2.14 -8.13
CA GLU A 38 10.06 3.59 -8.32
C GLU A 38 9.17 4.12 -9.44
N SER A 39 9.19 3.48 -10.62
CA SER A 39 8.33 3.87 -11.75
C SER A 39 6.83 3.80 -11.40
N MET A 40 6.42 2.82 -10.60
CA MET A 40 5.05 2.73 -10.11
C MET A 40 4.70 3.86 -9.13
N LEU A 41 5.60 4.18 -8.21
CA LEU A 41 5.39 5.27 -7.25
C LEU A 41 5.30 6.64 -7.94
N GLU A 42 6.11 6.90 -8.96
CA GLU A 42 6.02 8.10 -9.78
C GLU A 42 4.66 8.20 -10.47
N LYS A 43 4.25 7.14 -11.18
CA LYS A 43 2.94 7.08 -11.86
C LYS A 43 1.78 7.28 -10.89
N TRP A 44 1.84 6.65 -9.72
CA TRP A 44 0.80 6.79 -8.70
C TRP A 44 0.84 8.16 -8.04
N ASN A 45 2.02 8.75 -7.86
CA ASN A 45 2.11 10.12 -7.35
C ASN A 45 1.42 11.10 -8.29
N ASP A 46 1.70 11.02 -9.60
CA ASP A 46 1.11 11.90 -10.59
C ASP A 46 -0.42 11.72 -10.66
N ARG A 47 -0.87 10.46 -10.58
CA ARG A 47 -2.29 10.12 -10.68
C ARG A 47 -3.09 10.51 -9.42
N TYR A 48 -2.55 10.24 -8.23
CA TYR A 48 -3.28 10.34 -6.97
C TYR A 48 -2.84 11.52 -6.08
N GLY A 49 -1.81 12.26 -6.47
CA GLY A 49 -1.22 13.34 -5.68
C GLY A 49 -0.64 12.82 -4.36
N LEU A 50 0.15 11.75 -4.41
CA LEU A 50 0.65 11.09 -3.20
C LEU A 50 1.61 11.97 -2.38
N LEU A 51 2.26 12.96 -2.99
CA LEU A 51 3.13 13.93 -2.30
C LEU A 51 2.39 15.19 -1.81
N ASN A 52 1.07 15.26 -1.96
CA ASN A 52 0.29 16.35 -1.40
C ASN A 52 0.44 16.43 0.13
N THR A 53 0.48 17.65 0.65
CA THR A 53 0.50 17.91 2.10
C THR A 53 -0.80 17.42 2.75
N PRO A 54 -0.81 17.15 4.07
CA PRO A 54 -2.04 16.80 4.79
C PRO A 54 -3.16 17.81 4.57
N GLN A 55 -2.84 19.10 4.51
CA GLN A 55 -3.81 20.18 4.27
C GLN A 55 -4.39 20.13 2.85
N GLN A 56 -3.56 19.84 1.84
CA GLN A 56 -4.03 19.67 0.46
C GLN A 56 -4.94 18.44 0.32
N GLN A 57 -4.57 17.32 0.94
CA GLN A 57 -5.41 16.11 0.98
C GLN A 57 -6.75 16.37 1.67
N TYR A 58 -6.75 17.08 2.80
CA TYR A 58 -7.97 17.43 3.51
C TYR A 58 -8.89 18.34 2.68
N ARG A 59 -8.34 19.33 1.96
CA ARG A 59 -9.12 20.19 1.05
C ARG A 59 -9.78 19.38 -0.07
N LYS A 60 -9.06 18.43 -0.69
CA LYS A 60 -9.63 17.52 -1.69
C LYS A 60 -10.78 16.68 -1.12
N PHE A 61 -10.60 16.19 0.11
CA PHE A 61 -11.65 15.45 0.80
C PHE A 61 -12.90 16.32 1.03
N LEU A 62 -12.73 17.56 1.50
CA LEU A 62 -13.88 18.46 1.67
C LEU A 62 -14.56 18.84 0.36
N SER A 63 -13.85 18.82 -0.77
CA SER A 63 -14.43 19.07 -2.10
C SER A 63 -15.06 17.82 -2.74
N GLY A 64 -15.29 16.75 -1.98
CA GLY A 64 -15.95 15.55 -2.47
C GLY A 64 -15.05 14.53 -3.18
N GLN A 65 -13.73 14.76 -3.21
CA GLN A 65 -12.79 13.81 -3.82
C GLN A 65 -12.34 12.76 -2.80
N SER A 66 -12.14 11.52 -3.27
CA SER A 66 -11.47 10.49 -2.51
C SER A 66 -9.98 10.82 -2.34
N THR A 67 -9.40 10.41 -1.22
CA THR A 67 -7.99 10.69 -0.90
C THR A 67 -7.17 9.41 -0.90
N PHE A 68 -5.89 9.53 -1.22
CA PHE A 68 -5.02 8.37 -1.43
C PHE A 68 -3.72 8.47 -0.65
N CYS A 69 -3.25 7.33 -0.17
CA CYS A 69 -1.90 7.19 0.36
C CYS A 69 -1.28 5.87 -0.11
N CYS A 70 0.04 5.76 0.00
CA CYS A 70 0.77 4.56 -0.36
C CYS A 70 1.66 4.17 0.82
N ILE A 71 1.67 2.90 1.19
CA ILE A 71 2.68 2.34 2.09
C ILE A 71 3.70 1.58 1.25
N VAL A 72 4.97 1.92 1.43
CA VAL A 72 6.11 1.22 0.86
C VAL A 72 6.67 0.35 1.98
N ALA A 73 6.40 -0.96 1.90
CA ALA A 73 6.88 -1.93 2.86
C ALA A 73 8.17 -2.56 2.36
N ASN A 74 9.28 -2.29 3.04
CA ASN A 74 10.56 -2.87 2.65
C ASN A 74 10.53 -4.39 2.88
N GLY A 75 10.83 -5.17 1.84
CA GLY A 75 10.68 -6.63 1.84
C GLY A 75 11.75 -7.39 2.61
N GLY A 76 12.67 -6.69 3.28
CA GLY A 76 13.81 -7.28 3.98
C GLY A 76 14.90 -7.74 3.03
N CYS A 77 15.74 -8.67 3.49
CA CYS A 77 16.77 -9.31 2.69
C CYS A 77 16.52 -10.81 2.57
N PHE A 78 16.95 -11.41 1.47
CA PHE A 78 16.92 -12.85 1.24
C PHE A 78 18.28 -13.34 0.78
N GLN A 79 18.60 -14.60 1.08
CA GLN A 79 19.83 -15.23 0.63
C GLN A 79 19.79 -15.37 -0.91
N LYS A 80 20.88 -15.01 -1.59
CA LYS A 80 20.96 -15.17 -3.05
C LYS A 80 20.79 -16.65 -3.43
N GLU A 81 20.03 -16.91 -4.49
CA GLU A 81 19.89 -18.26 -5.05
C GLU A 81 21.25 -18.75 -5.59
N ASN A 82 21.51 -20.06 -5.50
CA ASN A 82 22.72 -20.74 -5.97
C ASN A 82 24.03 -20.49 -5.20
N LEU A 83 23.97 -20.22 -3.89
CA LEU A 83 25.18 -20.18 -3.05
C LEU A 83 25.61 -21.59 -2.62
N THR A 84 26.90 -21.90 -2.78
CA THR A 84 27.50 -23.12 -2.25
C THR A 84 27.97 -22.92 -0.80
N GLU A 85 28.19 -24.00 -0.05
CA GLU A 85 28.77 -23.90 1.30
C GLU A 85 30.15 -23.21 1.28
N ALA A 86 30.93 -23.40 0.21
CA ALA A 86 32.23 -22.75 0.04
C ALA A 86 32.12 -21.21 -0.04
N ASP A 87 31.06 -20.69 -0.65
CA ASP A 87 30.79 -19.24 -0.73
C ASP A 87 30.48 -18.65 0.65
N PHE A 88 29.77 -19.43 1.48
CA PHE A 88 29.46 -19.06 2.85
C PHE A 88 30.72 -19.00 3.73
N TYR A 89 31.58 -20.01 3.65
CA TYR A 89 32.85 -20.04 4.38
C TYR A 89 33.81 -18.93 3.94
N ARG A 90 33.88 -18.62 2.63
CA ARG A 90 34.68 -17.48 2.13
C ARG A 90 34.18 -16.14 2.69
N TYR A 91 32.87 -15.92 2.68
CA TYR A 91 32.27 -14.71 3.25
C TYR A 91 32.61 -14.53 4.74
N LEU A 92 32.49 -15.60 5.54
CA LEU A 92 32.81 -15.59 6.96
C LEU A 92 34.31 -15.36 7.23
N ARG A 93 35.18 -15.95 6.40
CA ARG A 93 36.63 -15.84 6.50
C ARG A 93 37.15 -14.44 6.15
N ASP A 94 36.67 -13.88 5.04
CA ASP A 94 37.26 -12.68 4.45
C ASP A 94 36.71 -11.38 5.04
N LYS A 95 35.67 -11.45 5.90
CA LYS A 95 34.94 -10.29 6.45
C LYS A 95 34.69 -9.22 5.37
N SER A 96 34.40 -9.65 4.14
CA SER A 96 34.49 -8.80 2.96
C SER A 96 33.50 -7.65 3.10
N LYS A 97 34.00 -6.44 3.35
CA LYS A 97 33.15 -5.29 3.66
C LYS A 97 32.28 -4.84 2.48
N ASN A 98 32.59 -5.24 1.23
CA ASN A 98 31.88 -4.67 0.07
C ASN A 98 31.55 -5.58 -1.14
N GLU A 99 32.12 -6.78 -1.33
CA GLU A 99 32.01 -7.43 -2.66
C GLU A 99 31.06 -8.65 -2.75
N ASN A 100 30.93 -9.47 -1.71
CA ASN A 100 30.05 -10.65 -1.76
C ASN A 100 28.99 -10.63 -0.66
N LYS A 101 28.00 -9.74 -0.78
CA LYS A 101 26.81 -9.83 0.08
C LYS A 101 26.06 -11.13 -0.26
N LEU A 102 26.03 -12.06 0.69
CA LEU A 102 25.27 -13.32 0.62
C LEU A 102 23.75 -13.09 0.53
N TYR A 103 23.33 -11.89 0.92
CA TYR A 103 21.94 -11.48 0.92
C TYR A 103 21.72 -10.37 -0.12
N THR A 104 20.57 -10.40 -0.77
CA THR A 104 20.09 -9.33 -1.62
C THR A 104 18.81 -8.74 -1.05
N LEU A 105 18.56 -7.47 -1.34
CA LEU A 105 17.35 -6.79 -0.89
C LEU A 105 16.15 -7.30 -1.69
N ARG A 106 15.08 -7.61 -0.98
CA ARG A 106 13.80 -7.91 -1.61
C ARG A 106 13.18 -6.61 -2.12
N PRO A 107 12.62 -6.60 -3.34
CA PRO A 107 11.83 -5.46 -3.81
C PRO A 107 10.75 -5.10 -2.78
N PRO A 108 10.43 -3.82 -2.60
CA PRO A 108 9.43 -3.40 -1.63
C PRO A 108 8.05 -3.88 -2.08
N THR A 109 7.17 -4.17 -1.12
CA THR A 109 5.73 -4.32 -1.41
C THR A 109 5.08 -2.94 -1.35
N LEU A 110 4.25 -2.62 -2.34
CA LEU A 110 3.53 -1.36 -2.40
C LEU A 110 2.06 -1.62 -2.05
N LEU A 111 1.52 -0.84 -1.13
CA LEU A 111 0.10 -0.88 -0.77
C LEU A 111 -0.51 0.51 -1.02
N LEU A 112 -1.22 0.66 -2.13
CA LEU A 112 -1.98 1.86 -2.44
C LEU A 112 -3.33 1.80 -1.73
N LEU A 113 -3.61 2.81 -0.93
CA LEU A 113 -4.78 2.92 -0.07
C LEU A 113 -5.69 4.04 -0.57
N CYS A 114 -6.99 3.81 -0.54
CA CYS A 114 -8.03 4.78 -0.84
C CYS A 114 -8.92 4.99 0.38
N ARG A 115 -9.17 6.26 0.70
CA ARG A 115 -10.27 6.69 1.56
C ARG A 115 -11.33 7.28 0.66
N VAL A 116 -12.45 6.57 0.54
CA VAL A 116 -13.63 7.01 -0.20
C VAL A 116 -14.23 8.23 0.47
N ASN A 117 -14.68 9.20 -0.34
CA ASN A 117 -15.39 10.37 0.15
C ASN A 117 -16.78 10.03 0.68
N ASP A 118 -17.21 10.67 1.75
CA ASP A 118 -18.52 10.43 2.36
C ASP A 118 -19.69 10.75 1.39
N LEU A 119 -19.48 11.66 0.43
CA LEU A 119 -20.47 11.97 -0.61
C LEU A 119 -20.68 10.82 -1.60
N LEU A 120 -19.69 9.93 -1.76
CA LEU A 120 -19.78 8.75 -2.62
C LEU A 120 -20.41 7.55 -1.90
N LEU A 121 -20.71 7.67 -0.60
CA LEU A 121 -21.38 6.62 0.19
C LEU A 121 -22.90 6.67 0.07
N ARG A 122 -23.42 7.34 -0.97
CA ARG A 122 -24.84 7.41 -1.28
C ARG A 122 -25.10 6.80 -2.64
N LEU A 123 -26.01 5.84 -2.69
CA LEU A 123 -26.50 5.26 -3.92
C LEU A 123 -27.33 6.28 -4.72
N PRO A 124 -27.56 6.05 -6.02
CA PRO A 124 -28.33 6.97 -6.87
C PRO A 124 -29.77 7.23 -6.40
N ASP A 125 -30.37 6.29 -5.68
CA ASP A 125 -31.69 6.39 -5.05
C ASP A 125 -31.68 7.16 -3.71
N GLY A 126 -30.49 7.56 -3.23
CA GLY A 126 -30.30 8.29 -1.99
C GLY A 126 -30.03 7.41 -0.76
N GLU A 127 -30.02 6.08 -0.90
CA GLU A 127 -29.71 5.18 0.19
C GLU A 127 -28.24 5.32 0.61
N ILE A 128 -27.98 5.31 1.92
CA ILE A 128 -26.63 5.40 2.47
C ILE A 128 -26.05 3.99 2.54
N ILE A 129 -24.89 3.80 1.91
CA ILE A 129 -24.14 2.54 1.94
C ILE A 129 -23.68 2.27 3.38
N GLN A 130 -24.30 1.27 4.01
CA GLN A 130 -23.92 0.82 5.36
C GLN A 130 -22.62 0.02 5.34
N ASN A 131 -22.50 -0.92 4.38
CA ASN A 131 -21.31 -1.73 4.18
C ASN A 131 -20.67 -1.43 2.82
N LYS A 132 -19.53 -0.74 2.84
CA LYS A 132 -18.80 -0.35 1.62
C LYS A 132 -18.38 -1.54 0.77
N TYR A 133 -18.15 -2.70 1.39
CA TYR A 133 -17.63 -3.88 0.68
C TYR A 133 -18.68 -4.57 -0.19
N ASP A 134 -19.96 -4.40 0.12
CA ASP A 134 -21.06 -4.99 -0.68
C ASP A 134 -21.31 -4.19 -1.97
N HIS A 135 -20.75 -2.98 -2.05
CA HIS A 135 -20.90 -2.05 -3.17
C HIS A 135 -19.56 -1.67 -3.81
N LEU A 136 -18.56 -2.56 -3.75
CA LEU A 136 -17.21 -2.30 -4.30
C LEU A 136 -17.23 -1.89 -5.77
N ASP A 137 -18.06 -2.51 -6.60
CA ASP A 137 -18.13 -2.18 -8.03
C ASP A 137 -18.61 -0.75 -8.26
N TYR A 138 -19.66 -0.33 -7.55
CA TYR A 138 -20.16 1.04 -7.58
C TYR A 138 -19.10 2.03 -7.10
N LEU A 139 -18.45 1.75 -5.98
CA LEU A 139 -17.45 2.66 -5.42
C LEU A 139 -16.19 2.75 -6.30
N ASN A 140 -15.76 1.65 -6.93
CA ASN A 140 -14.69 1.68 -7.93
C ASN A 140 -15.08 2.48 -9.18
N ASP A 141 -16.33 2.36 -9.66
CA ASP A 141 -16.83 3.19 -10.75
C ASP A 141 -16.78 4.69 -10.38
N GLN A 142 -17.22 5.07 -9.18
CA GLN A 142 -17.13 6.45 -8.70
C GLN A 142 -15.68 6.95 -8.58
N ILE A 143 -14.77 6.12 -8.07
CA ILE A 143 -13.33 6.47 -8.00
C ILE A 143 -12.77 6.67 -9.42
N SER A 144 -13.14 5.81 -10.37
CA SER A 144 -12.66 5.90 -11.76
C SER A 144 -13.11 7.19 -12.47
N LYS A 145 -14.29 7.73 -12.10
CA LYS A 145 -14.77 9.04 -12.56
C LYS A 145 -13.96 10.21 -11.98
N GLN A 146 -13.47 10.06 -10.75
CA GLN A 146 -12.62 11.09 -10.10
C GLN A 146 -11.18 11.02 -10.59
N VAL A 147 -10.67 9.82 -10.87
CA VAL A 147 -9.28 9.56 -11.22
C VAL A 147 -9.21 8.67 -12.45
N LYS A 148 -8.81 9.26 -13.58
CA LYS A 148 -8.71 8.53 -14.86
C LYS A 148 -7.70 7.39 -14.76
N GLY A 149 -8.14 6.18 -15.10
CA GLY A 149 -7.31 4.98 -15.01
C GLY A 149 -6.99 4.59 -13.57
N ALA A 150 -7.91 4.85 -12.62
CA ALA A 150 -7.78 4.36 -11.26
C ALA A 150 -7.57 2.84 -11.23
N GLU A 151 -6.80 2.36 -10.26
CA GLU A 151 -6.70 0.93 -9.99
C GLU A 151 -8.05 0.43 -9.44
N THR A 152 -8.32 -0.87 -9.57
CA THR A 152 -9.49 -1.50 -8.94
C THR A 152 -9.16 -1.81 -7.49
N PHE A 153 -9.76 -1.06 -6.58
CA PHE A 153 -9.57 -1.21 -5.14
C PHE A 153 -10.42 -2.32 -4.56
N GLY A 154 -9.82 -3.12 -3.69
CA GLY A 154 -10.51 -4.18 -2.96
C GLY A 154 -10.53 -3.95 -1.45
N LYS A 155 -11.22 -4.86 -0.76
CA LYS A 155 -11.16 -4.96 0.69
C LYS A 155 -9.75 -5.31 1.15
N ILE A 156 -9.23 -4.56 2.11
CA ILE A 156 -8.01 -4.97 2.81
C ILE A 156 -8.37 -5.97 3.90
N THR A 157 -7.67 -7.10 3.88
CA THR A 157 -7.65 -8.02 5.01
C THR A 157 -6.26 -7.94 5.64
N LEU A 158 -6.20 -7.48 6.88
CA LEU A 158 -4.97 -7.37 7.65
C LEU A 158 -4.82 -8.64 8.47
N THR A 159 -3.87 -9.50 8.09
CA THR A 159 -3.61 -10.74 8.82
C THR A 159 -2.31 -10.61 9.62
N VAL A 160 -2.36 -10.92 10.91
CA VAL A 160 -1.21 -10.94 11.83
C VAL A 160 -1.12 -12.33 12.45
N GLY A 161 -0.22 -13.17 11.92
CA GLY A 161 -0.20 -14.60 12.26
C GLY A 161 -1.49 -15.27 11.82
N ASP A 162 -2.19 -15.90 12.76
CA ASP A 162 -3.50 -16.54 12.53
C ASP A 162 -4.68 -15.58 12.73
N TYR A 163 -4.43 -14.33 13.14
CA TYR A 163 -5.49 -13.36 13.43
C TYR A 163 -5.80 -12.51 12.21
N VAL A 164 -7.08 -12.43 11.85
CA VAL A 164 -7.59 -11.49 10.85
C VAL A 164 -8.20 -10.30 11.56
N PHE A 165 -7.71 -9.10 11.23
CA PHE A 165 -8.30 -7.88 11.72
C PHE A 165 -9.64 -7.65 11.02
N LEU A 166 -10.73 -7.77 11.77
CA LEU A 166 -12.07 -7.46 11.31
C LEU A 166 -12.38 -6.00 11.67
N GLN A 167 -12.59 -5.17 10.66
CA GLN A 167 -13.21 -3.88 10.87
C GLN A 167 -14.68 -4.14 11.26
N LEU A 168 -15.00 -4.02 12.55
CA LEU A 168 -16.38 -3.98 13.01
C LEU A 168 -16.97 -2.67 12.47
N THR A 169 -17.70 -2.75 11.37
CA THR A 169 -18.49 -1.64 10.86
C THR A 169 -19.49 -1.22 11.94
N LYS A 170 -19.63 0.09 12.16
CA LYS A 170 -20.81 0.66 12.82
C LYS A 170 -21.94 0.74 11.81
#